data_AF-A0A5D8QBK1-F1
#
_entry.id   AF-A0A5D8QBK1-F1
#
_cell.length_a   1.000
_cell.length_b   1.000
_cell.length_c   1.000
_cell.angle_alpha   90.00
_cell.angle_beta   90.00
_cell.angle_gamma   90.00
#
_symmetry.space_group_name_H-M   'P 1'
#
loop_
_entity.id
_entity.type
_entity.pdbx_description
1 polymer ?
#
loop_
_entity_poly.entity_id
_entity_poly.type
_entity_poly.pdbx_seq_one_letter_code
_entity_poly.pdbx_strand_id
1 'polypeptide(L)' 'MKRIYVVSKDKKSGLWYAHMAGFPWIPVWGSCSKSKIEAQKVAANMMCLSLKEYLQLRL' A
#
# COMPACT_ATOMS: atom_id res chain seq x y z
N MET A 1 13.41 -3.18 -9.11
CA MET A 1 13.24 -2.52 -7.79
C MET A 1 12.26 -3.34 -6.97
N LYS A 2 12.45 -3.45 -5.64
CA LYS A 2 11.51 -4.14 -4.74
C LYS A 2 10.52 -3.13 -4.15
N ARG A 3 9.34 -3.59 -3.76
CA ARG A 3 8.34 -2.74 -3.10
C ARG A 3 8.80 -2.38 -1.68
N ILE A 4 8.96 -1.09 -1.41
CA ILE A 4 9.29 -0.56 -0.08
C ILE A 4 8.00 -0.32 0.71
N TYR A 5 6.96 0.19 0.05
CA TYR A 5 5.61 0.27 0.60
C TYR A 5 4.75 -0.81 -0.03
N VAL A 6 3.96 -1.48 0.80
CA VAL A 6 3.08 -2.58 0.41
C VAL A 6 1.68 -2.36 0.97
N VAL A 7 0.71 -3.15 0.52
CA VAL A 7 -0.69 -3.01 0.91
C VAL A 7 -1.17 -4.29 1.57
N SER A 8 -1.78 -4.14 2.73
CA SER A 8 -2.40 -5.23 3.48
C SER A 8 -3.89 -4.95 3.70
N LYS A 9 -4.64 -6.01 4.04
CA LYS A 9 -6.06 -5.90 4.40
C LYS A 9 -6.19 -6.14 5.90
N ASP A 10 -6.77 -5.17 6.60
CA ASP A 10 -7.12 -5.34 8.01
C ASP A 10 -8.28 -6.32 8.13
N LYS A 11 -8.10 -7.33 8.98
CA LYS A 11 -9.10 -8.39 9.19
C LYS A 11 -10.29 -7.93 10.02
N LYS A 12 -10.12 -6.90 10.87
CA LYS A 12 -11.19 -6.41 11.75
C LYS A 12 -12.13 -5.47 11.02
N SER A 13 -11.59 -4.44 10.36
CA SER A 13 -12.37 -3.45 9.62
C SER A 13 -12.68 -3.85 8.17
N GLY A 14 -11.93 -4.81 7.61
CA GLY A 14 -12.02 -5.19 6.19
C GLY A 14 -11.41 -4.18 5.23
N LEU A 15 -10.78 -3.10 5.74
CA LEU A 15 -10.17 -2.04 4.95
C LEU A 15 -8.77 -2.44 4.46
N TRP A 16 -8.40 -1.92 3.30
CA TRP A 16 -7.04 -1.96 2.77
C TRP A 16 -6.26 -0.76 3.26
N TYR A 17 -4.98 -0.94 3.54
CA TYR A 17 -4.09 0.14 3.97
C TYR A 17 -2.67 -0.09 3.46
N ALA A 18 -1.94 0.99 3.24
CA ALA A 18 -0.54 0.96 2.85
C ALA A 18 0.36 0.99 4.10
N HIS A 19 1.48 0.31 4.06
CA HIS A 19 2.49 0.32 5.13
C HIS A 19 3.88 0.02 4.56
N MET A 20 4.93 0.32 5.31
CA MET A 20 6.29 -0.07 4.91
C MET A 20 6.45 -1.59 5.02
N ALA A 21 7.15 -2.21 4.06
CA ALA A 21 7.47 -3.63 4.09
C ALA A 21 8.21 -3.97 5.39
N GLY A 22 7.76 -5.02 6.08
CA GLY A 22 8.26 -5.40 7.40
C GLY A 22 7.55 -4.74 8.59
N PHE A 23 6.73 -3.70 8.37
CA PHE A 23 6.04 -2.96 9.42
C PHE A 23 4.51 -2.90 9.21
N PRO A 24 3.78 -4.04 9.17
CA PRO A 24 2.35 -4.08 8.89
C PRO A 24 1.44 -3.42 9.94
N TRP A 25 1.95 -3.08 11.11
CA TRP A 25 1.20 -2.41 12.18
C TRP A 25 1.27 -0.88 12.12
N ILE A 26 2.05 -0.31 11.18
CA ILE A 26 2.20 1.14 11.01
C ILE A 26 1.57 1.54 9.67
N PRO A 27 0.25 1.82 9.63
CA PRO A 27 -0.39 2.27 8.41
C PRO A 27 0.08 3.67 8.03
N VAL A 28 0.22 3.92 6.73
CA VAL A 28 0.41 5.27 6.20
C VAL A 28 -0.89 6.05 6.44
N TRP A 29 -0.77 7.24 7.02
CA TRP A 29 -1.91 8.11 7.28
C TRP A 29 -2.70 8.34 5.99
N GLY A 30 -4.03 8.17 6.05
CA GLY A 30 -4.91 8.39 4.89
C GLY A 30 -4.89 7.27 3.85
N SER A 31 -4.19 6.16 4.10
CA SER A 31 -4.18 5.01 3.18
C SER A 31 -5.33 4.03 3.38
N CYS A 32 -6.06 4.14 4.49
CA CYS A 32 -7.16 3.23 4.82
C CYS A 32 -8.36 3.45 3.88
N SER A 33 -8.67 2.46 3.06
CA SER A 33 -9.80 2.50 2.11
C SER A 33 -10.48 1.13 1.97
N LYS A 34 -11.75 1.13 1.58
CA LYS A 34 -12.45 -0.10 1.15
C LYS A 34 -11.89 -0.65 -0.17
N SER A 35 -11.26 0.20 -0.98
CA SER A 35 -10.69 -0.16 -2.29
C SER A 35 -9.20 -0.48 -2.17
N LYS A 36 -8.81 -1.67 -2.62
CA LYS A 36 -7.40 -2.08 -2.71
C LYS A 36 -6.59 -1.14 -3.59
N ILE A 37 -7.19 -0.69 -4.71
CA ILE A 37 -6.52 0.16 -5.70
C ILE A 37 -6.17 1.52 -5.09
N GLU A 38 -7.04 2.08 -4.23
CA GLU A 38 -6.76 3.35 -3.56
C GLU A 38 -5.59 3.24 -2.58
N ALA A 39 -5.55 2.19 -1.77
CA ALA A 39 -4.41 1.92 -0.91
C ALA A 39 -3.11 1.67 -1.72
N GLN A 40 -3.20 1.02 -2.89
CA GLN A 40 -2.07 0.84 -3.80
C GLN A 40 -1.58 2.15 -4.41
N LYS A 41 -2.46 3.09 -4.72
CA LYS A 41 -2.07 4.44 -5.17
C LYS A 41 -1.28 5.16 -4.09
N VAL A 42 -1.71 5.06 -2.83
CA VAL A 42 -0.96 5.66 -1.71
C VAL A 42 0.42 5.00 -1.56
N ALA A 43 0.50 3.67 -1.65
CA ALA A 43 1.79 2.97 -1.63
C ALA A 43 2.71 3.40 -2.80
N ALA A 44 2.16 3.58 -4.01
CA ALA A 44 2.91 4.06 -5.16
C ALA A 44 3.42 5.49 -4.97
N ASN A 45 2.57 6.39 -4.46
CA ASN A 45 2.93 7.77 -4.14
C ASN A 45 4.07 7.86 -3.12
N MET A 46 4.06 7.01 -2.08
CA MET A 46 5.15 6.94 -1.10
C MET A 46 6.49 6.48 -1.71
N MET A 47 6.46 5.85 -2.88
CA MET A 47 7.64 5.44 -3.64
C MET A 47 7.97 6.38 -4.81
N CYS A 48 7.23 7.49 -4.97
CA CYS A 48 7.32 8.40 -6.11
C CYS A 48 7.13 7.69 -7.47
N LEU A 49 6.23 6.72 -7.53
CA LEU A 49 5.91 5.95 -8.74
C LEU A 49 4.47 6.18 -9.18
N SER A 50 4.21 6.03 -10.48
CA SER A 50 2.85 5.83 -10.96
C SER A 50 2.30 4.48 -10.46
N LEU A 51 0.97 4.37 -10.37
CA LEU A 51 0.33 3.09 -10.02
C LEU A 51 0.74 1.97 -10.98
N LYS A 52 0.90 2.27 -12.28
CA LYS A 52 1.29 1.27 -13.28
C LYS A 52 2.68 0.71 -13.00
N GLU A 53 3.67 1.57 -12.74
CA GLU A 53 5.03 1.17 -12.41
C GLU A 53 5.05 0.37 -11.10
N TYR A 54 4.34 0.83 -10.07
CA TYR A 54 4.24 0.15 -8.79
C TYR A 54 3.68 -1.29 -8.92
N LEU A 55 2.65 -1.47 -9.75
CA LEU A 55 2.04 -2.78 -9.98
C LEU A 55 2.97 -3.75 -10.72
N GLN A 56 3.88 -3.24 -11.56
CA GLN A 56 4.91 -4.03 -12.23
C GLN A 56 6.05 -4.46 -11.29
N LEU A 57 6.23 -3.78 -10.16
CA LEU A 57 7.21 -4.18 -9.16
C LEU A 57 6.83 -5.51 -8.51
N ARG A 58 7.83 -6.36 -8.31
CA ARG A 58 7.69 -7.59 -7.52
C ARG A 58 7.93 -7.29 -6.04
N LEU A 59 7.20 -8.02 -5.19
CA LEU A 59 7.48 -8.11 -3.75
C LEU A 59 8.82 -8.82 -3.53
#